data_AF-A0A2G5TR35-F1
#
_entry.id   AF-A0A2G5TR35-F1
#
_cell.length_a   1.000
_cell.length_b   1.000
_cell.length_c   1.000
_cell.angle_alpha   90.00
_cell.angle_beta   90.00
_cell.angle_gamma   90.00
#
_symmetry.space_group_name_H-M   'P 1'
#
loop_
_entity.id
_entity.type
_entity.pdbx_description
1 polymer ?
#
loop_
_entity_poly.entity_id
_entity_poly.type
_entity_poly.pdbx_seq_one_letter_code
_entity_poly.pdbx_strand_id
1 'polypeptide(L)'
;MNVNVEDVCHFSWISLKTNSLDVRDFDTLKKTFVSSSKFEGARIELKNFNEEEELSYIWGPGFFIDRARKWYFRMKEFEEKILLVEATHPFPVILQGYYRINFDICEMTDVPNGAIVQDYNEN
;
A
#
# COMPACT_ATOMS: atom_id res chain seq x y z
N MET A 1 -20.26 -0.50 0.91
CA MET A 1 -20.01 0.73 0.12
C MET A 1 -18.85 0.39 -0.78
N ASN A 2 -19.04 0.47 -2.10
CA ASN A 2 -17.94 0.32 -3.06
C ASN A 2 -17.42 1.74 -3.32
N VAL A 3 -16.16 1.99 -2.96
CA VAL A 3 -15.53 3.29 -3.16
C VAL A 3 -14.74 3.21 -4.46
N ASN A 4 -14.96 4.17 -5.36
CA ASN A 4 -14.10 4.31 -6.53
C ASN A 4 -12.77 4.91 -6.07
N VAL A 5 -11.67 4.23 -6.37
CA VAL A 5 -10.30 4.68 -6.06
C VAL A 5 -10.04 6.08 -6.63
N GLU A 6 -10.57 6.37 -7.81
CA GLU A 6 -10.38 7.67 -8.48
C GLU A 6 -10.93 8.85 -7.66
N ASP A 7 -12.02 8.64 -6.92
CA ASP A 7 -12.67 9.69 -6.13
C ASP A 7 -11.85 10.09 -4.89
N VAL A 8 -10.98 9.21 -4.40
CA VAL A 8 -10.18 9.46 -3.17
C VAL A 8 -8.76 9.92 -3.45
N CYS A 9 -8.27 9.74 -4.66
CA CYS A 9 -6.89 10.05 -5.05
C CYS A 9 -6.50 11.53 -5.02
N HIS A 10 -7.45 12.45 -4.84
CA HIS A 10 -7.21 13.88 -4.74
C HIS A 10 -6.93 14.39 -3.32
N PHE A 11 -7.14 13.55 -2.30
CA PHE A 11 -6.90 13.92 -0.91
C PHE A 11 -5.44 13.66 -0.51
N SER A 12 -4.90 14.49 0.38
CA SER A 12 -3.57 14.26 0.95
C SER A 12 -3.57 13.07 1.90
N TRP A 13 -4.64 12.93 2.69
CA TRP A 13 -4.83 11.83 3.62
C TRP A 13 -6.16 11.11 3.39
N ILE A 14 -6.13 9.78 3.40
CA ILE A 14 -7.32 8.94 3.19
C ILE A 14 -7.48 7.96 4.36
N SER A 15 -8.71 7.83 4.87
CA SER A 15 -9.06 6.74 5.78
C SER A 15 -10.32 6.07 5.27
N LEU A 16 -10.18 4.86 4.75
CA LEU A 16 -11.24 4.11 4.10
C LEU A 16 -11.51 2.81 4.84
N LYS A 17 -12.79 2.48 4.99
CA LYS A 17 -13.25 1.16 5.42
C LYS A 17 -14.18 0.60 4.35
N THR A 18 -13.78 -0.51 3.74
CA THR A 18 -14.53 -1.12 2.64
C THR A 18 -14.57 -2.64 2.80
N ASN A 19 -15.53 -3.28 2.11
CA ASN A 19 -15.70 -4.72 2.14
C ASN A 19 -14.85 -5.43 1.09
N SER A 20 -14.48 -4.73 0.02
CA SER A 20 -13.77 -5.29 -1.12
C SER A 20 -12.97 -4.20 -1.82
N LEU A 21 -11.70 -4.51 -2.08
CA LEU A 21 -10.85 -3.94 -3.12
C LEU A 21 -10.08 -5.12 -3.69
N ASP A 22 -9.87 -5.12 -5.00
CA ASP A 22 -9.08 -6.14 -5.67
C ASP A 22 -7.63 -5.67 -5.90
N VAL A 23 -6.82 -6.55 -6.47
CA VAL A 23 -5.40 -6.28 -6.76
C VAL A 23 -5.22 -5.07 -7.70
N ARG A 24 -6.19 -4.80 -8.59
CA ARG A 24 -6.13 -3.70 -9.57
C ARG A 24 -6.44 -2.37 -8.91
N ASP A 25 -7.38 -2.36 -7.96
CA ASP A 25 -7.65 -1.19 -7.12
C ASP A 25 -6.38 -0.77 -6.37
N PHE A 26 -5.67 -1.72 -5.77
CA PHE A 26 -4.39 -1.44 -5.09
C PHE A 26 -3.31 -0.96 -6.05
N ASP A 27 -3.16 -1.60 -7.22
CA ASP A 27 -2.17 -1.16 -8.20
C ASP A 27 -2.46 0.27 -8.69
N THR A 28 -3.74 0.61 -8.84
CA THR A 28 -4.20 1.96 -9.18
C THR A 28 -3.87 2.94 -8.08
N LEU A 29 -4.25 2.65 -6.82
CA LEU A 29 -3.91 3.47 -5.64
C LEU A 29 -2.41 3.71 -5.55
N LYS A 30 -1.61 2.64 -5.63
CA LYS A 30 -0.14 2.74 -5.62
C LYS A 30 0.33 3.67 -6.72
N LYS A 31 -0.02 3.43 -8.00
CA LYS A 31 0.39 4.28 -9.13
C LYS A 31 0.02 5.75 -8.91
N THR A 32 -1.18 6.02 -8.41
CA THR A 32 -1.62 7.38 -8.12
C THR A 32 -0.82 8.01 -6.98
N PHE A 33 -0.56 7.30 -5.89
CA PHE A 33 0.19 7.84 -4.76
C PHE A 33 1.67 8.05 -5.06
N VAL A 34 2.32 7.14 -5.81
CA VAL A 34 3.74 7.31 -6.21
C VAL A 34 3.94 8.57 -7.06
N SER A 35 2.92 8.99 -7.81
CA SER A 35 2.93 10.15 -8.70
C SER A 35 2.33 11.42 -8.08
N SER A 36 1.75 11.34 -6.87
CA SER A 36 1.08 12.47 -6.23
C SER A 36 2.04 13.23 -5.33
N SER A 37 2.21 14.52 -5.63
CA SER A 37 3.02 15.45 -4.82
C SER A 37 2.34 15.91 -3.53
N LYS A 38 1.03 15.69 -3.42
CA LYS A 38 0.20 16.09 -2.28
C LYS A 38 -0.11 14.95 -1.33
N PHE A 39 0.24 13.72 -1.69
CA PHE A 39 -0.05 12.56 -0.88
C PHE A 39 0.75 12.61 0.43
N GLU A 40 0.09 12.28 1.53
CA GLU A 40 0.66 12.22 2.88
C GLU A 40 0.47 10.83 3.49
N GLY A 41 -0.65 10.16 3.18
CA GLY A 41 -0.86 8.77 3.58
C GLY A 41 -2.29 8.27 3.36
N ALA A 42 -2.47 6.96 3.48
CA ALA A 42 -3.77 6.33 3.43
C ALA A 42 -3.84 5.12 4.37
N ARG A 43 -4.99 4.94 5.02
CA ARG A 43 -5.32 3.74 5.79
C ARG A 43 -6.57 3.10 5.22
N ILE A 44 -6.46 1.83 4.85
CA ILE A 44 -7.55 1.05 4.28
C ILE A 44 -7.83 -0.17 5.15
N GLU A 45 -9.07 -0.28 5.65
CA GLU A 45 -9.56 -1.43 6.39
C GLU A 45 -10.47 -2.30 5.50
N LEU A 46 -10.10 -3.57 5.31
CA LEU A 46 -10.75 -4.52 4.39
C LEU A 46 -11.27 -5.75 5.12
N LYS A 47 -12.55 -6.08 4.95
CA LYS A 47 -13.12 -7.24 5.64
C LYS A 47 -12.63 -8.58 5.09
N ASN A 48 -12.46 -8.67 3.77
CA ASN A 48 -12.05 -9.90 3.08
C ASN A 48 -10.88 -9.58 2.16
N PHE A 49 -9.67 -9.90 2.59
CA PHE A 49 -8.47 -9.72 1.78
C PHE A 49 -7.73 -11.06 1.69
N ASN A 50 -7.61 -11.57 0.46
CA ASN A 50 -6.87 -12.80 0.15
C ASN A 50 -5.93 -12.60 -1.05
N GLU A 51 -5.66 -11.35 -1.40
CA GLU A 51 -4.93 -10.98 -2.62
C GLU A 51 -3.42 -10.79 -2.37
N GLU A 52 -2.88 -11.29 -1.26
CA GLU A 52 -1.45 -11.12 -0.94
C GLU A 52 -0.52 -11.79 -1.95
N GLU A 53 -0.92 -12.96 -2.45
CA GLU A 53 -0.20 -13.67 -3.50
C GLU A 53 -0.27 -12.89 -4.82
N GLU A 54 -1.45 -12.36 -5.16
CA GLU A 54 -1.63 -11.55 -6.37
C GLU A 54 -0.85 -10.23 -6.30
N LEU A 55 -0.86 -9.54 -5.15
CA LEU A 55 -0.03 -8.36 -4.92
C LEU A 55 1.45 -8.71 -5.04
N SER A 56 1.88 -9.84 -4.48
CA SER A 56 3.27 -10.27 -4.60
C SER A 56 3.65 -10.65 -6.03
N TYR A 57 2.68 -11.06 -6.85
CA TYR A 57 2.89 -11.32 -8.28
C TYR A 57 3.06 -10.01 -9.06
N ILE A 58 2.25 -8.99 -8.80
CA ILE A 58 2.32 -7.72 -9.56
C ILE A 58 3.37 -6.73 -9.04
N TRP A 59 3.64 -6.73 -7.74
CA TRP A 59 4.60 -5.84 -7.08
C TRP A 59 5.87 -6.58 -6.67
N GLY A 60 6.03 -7.84 -7.02
CA GLY A 60 7.16 -8.63 -6.52
C GLY A 60 7.07 -8.95 -5.02
N PRO A 61 8.07 -9.67 -4.50
CA PRO A 61 8.04 -10.16 -3.13
C PRO A 61 8.08 -9.01 -2.13
N GLY A 62 7.08 -8.94 -1.25
CA GLY A 62 7.11 -8.02 -0.12
C GLY A 62 8.14 -8.43 0.93
N PHE A 63 8.73 -7.44 1.60
CA PHE A 63 9.61 -7.64 2.74
C PHE A 63 8.76 -7.96 3.98
N PHE A 64 8.99 -9.11 4.60
CA PHE A 64 8.20 -9.55 5.75
C PHE A 64 8.90 -9.20 7.06
N ILE A 65 8.26 -8.37 7.88
CA ILE A 65 8.75 -7.96 9.20
C ILE A 65 7.57 -7.74 10.14
N ASP A 66 7.70 -8.17 11.41
CA ASP A 66 6.72 -7.96 12.47
C ASP A 66 5.26 -8.34 12.11
N ARG A 67 5.10 -9.42 11.30
CA ARG A 67 3.81 -9.93 10.79
C ARG A 67 3.11 -9.03 9.77
N ALA A 68 3.83 -8.05 9.24
CA ALA A 68 3.38 -7.26 8.12
C ALA A 68 4.21 -7.58 6.88
N ARG A 69 3.54 -7.54 5.73
CA ARG A 69 4.19 -7.57 4.43
C ARG A 69 4.33 -6.15 3.94
N LYS A 70 5.56 -5.74 3.62
CA LYS A 70 5.90 -4.37 3.24
C LYS A 70 6.43 -4.31 1.81
N TRP A 71 5.97 -3.32 1.06
CA TRP A 71 6.53 -2.98 -0.25
C TRP A 71 6.98 -1.52 -0.25
N TYR A 72 8.05 -1.23 -0.99
CA TYR A 72 8.70 0.05 -1.02
C TYR A 72 8.81 0.51 -2.47
N PHE A 73 8.23 1.67 -2.79
CA PHE A 73 8.23 2.24 -4.14
C PHE A 73 8.82 3.63 -4.11
N ARG A 74 9.81 3.92 -4.97
CA ARG A 74 10.38 5.26 -5.07
C ARG A 74 9.35 6.24 -5.65
N MET A 75 9.13 7.37 -4.99
CA MET A 75 8.22 8.40 -5.49
C MET A 75 8.79 9.12 -6.71
N LYS A 76 7.93 9.47 -7.67
CA LYS A 76 8.36 10.07 -8.96
C LYS A 76 9.05 11.42 -8.78
N GLU A 77 8.50 12.27 -7.92
CA GLU A 77 8.98 13.65 -7.76
C GLU A 77 10.10 13.80 -6.72
N PHE A 78 10.33 12.77 -5.89
CA PHE A 78 11.21 12.86 -4.72
C PHE A 78 12.05 11.59 -4.61
N GLU A 79 13.30 11.65 -5.08
CA GLU A 79 14.20 10.48 -5.11
C GLU A 79 14.44 9.88 -3.71
N GLU A 80 14.45 10.72 -2.69
CA GLU A 80 14.67 10.33 -1.29
C GLU A 80 13.41 9.77 -0.61
N LYS A 81 12.22 10.06 -1.15
CA LYS A 81 10.95 9.61 -0.56
C LYS A 81 10.48 8.30 -1.16
N ILE A 82 10.04 7.43 -0.27
CA ILE A 82 9.56 6.10 -0.57
C ILE A 82 8.11 6.01 -0.13
N LEU A 83 7.25 5.55 -1.04
CA LEU A 83 5.93 5.06 -0.69
C LEU A 83 6.08 3.66 -0.06
N LEU A 84 5.78 3.57 1.22
CA LEU A 84 5.65 2.33 1.96
C LEU A 84 4.21 1.83 1.86
N VAL A 85 4.02 0.60 1.41
CA VAL A 85 2.74 -0.11 1.52
C VAL A 85 2.89 -1.24 2.52
N GLU A 86 2.09 -1.24 3.57
CA GLU A 86 2.12 -2.23 4.64
C GLU A 86 0.77 -2.98 4.72
N ALA A 87 0.78 -4.28 4.44
CA ALA A 87 -0.36 -5.16 4.66
C ALA A 87 -0.20 -5.92 5.99
N THR A 88 -1.17 -5.75 6.89
CA THR A 88 -1.18 -6.37 8.22
C THR A 88 -2.44 -7.20 8.43
N HIS A 89 -2.25 -8.43 8.91
CA HIS A 89 -3.35 -9.32 9.28
C HIS A 89 -4.02 -8.91 10.61
N PRO A 90 -5.35 -9.07 10.74
CA PRO A 90 -6.02 -8.86 12.01
C PRO A 90 -5.58 -9.90 13.06
N PHE A 91 -5.35 -9.46 14.30
CA PHE A 91 -5.04 -10.34 15.43
C PHE A 91 -6.12 -10.26 16.52
N PRO A 92 -6.54 -11.40 17.11
CA PRO A 92 -6.18 -12.78 16.72
C PRO A 92 -6.90 -13.21 15.43
N VAL A 93 -6.24 -14.06 14.62
CA VAL A 93 -6.68 -14.55 13.28
C VAL A 93 -8.07 -15.19 13.30
N ILE A 94 -8.54 -15.60 14.48
CA ILE A 94 -9.85 -16.25 14.73
C ILE A 94 -11.04 -15.28 14.70
N LEU A 95 -10.81 -13.97 14.81
CA LEU A 95 -11.87 -12.99 14.65
C LEU A 95 -11.94 -12.61 13.17
N GLN A 96 -13.15 -12.58 12.59
CA GLN A 96 -13.43 -11.93 11.29
C GLN A 96 -13.13 -10.43 11.40
N GLY A 97 -11.85 -10.09 11.43
CA GLY A 97 -11.32 -8.74 11.54
C GLY A 97 -11.11 -8.12 10.17
N TYR A 98 -10.87 -6.81 10.18
CA TYR A 98 -10.47 -6.10 8.97
C TYR A 98 -8.95 -6.23 8.81
N TYR A 99 -8.50 -6.65 7.64
CA TYR A 99 -7.14 -6.45 7.16
C TYR A 99 -6.86 -4.96 7.08
N ARG A 100 -5.64 -4.58 7.46
CA ARG A 100 -5.21 -3.18 7.37
C ARG A 100 -4.13 -3.07 6.31
N ILE A 101 -4.36 -2.19 5.35
CA ILE A 101 -3.37 -1.79 4.36
C ILE A 101 -3.09 -0.31 4.58
N ASN A 102 -1.87 0.01 4.97
CA ASN A 102 -1.41 1.38 5.14
C ASN A 102 -0.53 1.75 3.95
N PHE A 103 -0.69 2.98 3.48
CA PHE A 103 0.17 3.65 2.54
C PHE A 103 0.77 4.83 3.29
N ASP A 104 2.07 4.83 3.49
CA ASP A 104 2.78 5.89 4.19
C ASP A 104 3.96 6.36 3.36
N ILE A 105 4.49 7.54 3.70
CA ILE A 105 5.74 8.04 3.13
C ILE A 105 6.83 7.87 4.18
N CYS A 106 7.94 7.27 3.79
CA CYS A 106 9.16 7.22 4.59
C CYS A 106 10.37 7.68 3.77
N GLU A 107 11.46 7.99 4.46
CA GLU A 107 12.72 8.33 3.80
C GLU A 107 13.44 7.04 3.38
N MET A 108 14.31 7.13 2.38
CA MET A 108 15.15 6.01 1.94
C MET A 108 15.98 5.42 3.10
N THR A 109 16.38 6.25 4.07
CA THR A 109 17.12 5.83 5.27
C THR A 109 16.30 4.95 6.23
N ASP A 110 14.97 5.01 6.13
CA ASP A 110 14.06 4.21 6.96
C ASP A 110 13.79 2.83 6.36
N VAL A 111 14.20 2.59 5.11
CA VAL A 111 14.04 1.31 4.43
C VAL A 111 14.99 0.27 5.05
N PRO A 112 14.48 -0.88 5.55
CA PRO A 112 15.32 -1.92 6.12
C PRO A 112 16.35 -2.48 5.13
N ASN A 113 17.54 -2.80 5.63
CA ASN A 113 18.56 -3.48 4.85
C ASN A 113 18.02 -4.80 4.28
N GLY A 114 18.18 -4.99 2.96
CA GLY A 114 17.70 -6.18 2.25
C GLY A 114 16.26 -6.09 1.76
N ALA A 115 15.52 -5.03 2.09
CA ALA A 115 14.26 -4.74 1.42
C ALA A 115 14.51 -4.29 -0.03
N ILE A 116 13.62 -4.70 -0.93
CA ILE A 116 13.68 -4.28 -2.34
C ILE A 116 12.90 -2.97 -2.47
N VAL A 117 13.58 -1.91 -2.92
CA VAL A 117 12.94 -0.67 -3.34
C VAL A 117 12.71 -0.74 -4.84
N GLN A 118 11.46 -0.59 -5.24
CA GLN A 118 11.07 -0.60 -6.64
C GLN A 118 11.09 0.81 -7.20
N ASP A 119 11.81 0.96 -8.31
CA ASP A 119 11.82 2.20 -9.06
C ASP A 119 10.47 2.41 -9.77
N TYR A 120 10.11 3.68 -9.93
CA TYR A 120 8.96 4.06 -10.73
C TYR A 120 9.26 3.76 -12.20
N ASN A 121 8.58 2.75 -12.75
CA ASN A 121 8.62 2.44 -14.18
C ASN A 121 7.48 3.16 -14.89
N GLU A 122 7.82 4.12 -15.76
CA GLU A 122 6.90 4.68 -16.75
C GLU A 122 6.64 3.64 -17.84
N ASN A 123 5.68 2.74 -17.62
CA ASN A 123 5.08 1.95 -18.70
C ASN A 123 3.73 2.55 -19.10
#